data_AF-A0A357WXB3-F1
#
_entry.id   AF-A0A357WXB3-F1
#
_cell.length_a   1.000
_cell.length_b   1.000
_cell.length_c   1.000
_cell.angle_alpha   90.00
_cell.angle_beta   90.00
_cell.angle_gamma   90.00
#
_symmetry.space_group_name_H-M   'P 1'
#
loop_
_entity.id
_entity.type
_entity.pdbx_description
1 polymer ?
#
loop_
_entity_poly.entity_id
_entity_poly.type
_entity_poly.pdbx_seq_one_letter_code
_entity_poly.pdbx_strand_id
1 'polypeptide(L)'
;MMKSCEVQHMKSLFYLMGDKFFSKKLDFRVRLFNILAMAGVLISLVSAAVCLLNGEGWFAFLSNLLTTPIAAGLLFYAARTGRYQLCYMITIVVIFLFFFPVFFFIGGGYAGAMPSYFIFAVVFTVFMLEGIKALVVTAAELAVYVGLCLFAGQNPGAVTTLPTDQAILIDNIAGFTLVSIVLGITIFLHFSLYNQQQRDLVNAREEALRFSEAKSRFLANMSHEIRTPINVMLGKNELILQESDSEQVREYSRGVQSPTSQ
;
A
#
# COMPACT_ATOMS: atom_id res chain seq x y z
N MET A 1 0.57 32.17 26.67
CA MET A 1 0.29 30.73 26.92
C MET A 1 -0.66 30.08 25.91
N MET A 2 -1.55 30.79 25.20
CA MET A 2 -2.46 30.17 24.20
C MET A 2 -1.77 29.60 22.94
N LYS A 3 -0.67 30.19 22.44
CA LYS A 3 0.06 29.66 21.25
C LYS A 3 0.72 28.29 21.44
N SER A 4 0.97 27.85 22.68
CA SER A 4 1.62 26.55 22.93
C SER A 4 0.63 25.38 22.93
N CYS A 5 -0.66 25.63 23.14
CA CYS A 5 -1.69 24.59 23.18
C CYS A 5 -2.13 24.14 21.77
N GLU A 6 -2.30 25.08 20.83
CA GLU A 6 -2.62 24.76 19.43
C GLU A 6 -1.51 23.97 18.73
N VAL A 7 -0.25 24.31 18.97
CA VAL A 7 0.91 23.60 18.38
C VAL A 7 0.99 22.15 18.89
N GLN A 8 0.56 21.90 20.13
CA GLN A 8 0.57 20.57 20.73
C GLN A 8 -0.62 19.71 20.28
N HIS A 9 -1.78 20.32 20.06
CA HIS A 9 -2.95 19.67 19.45
C HIS A 9 -2.73 19.34 17.98
N MET A 10 -2.04 20.21 17.24
CA MET A 10 -1.70 19.98 15.83
C MET A 10 -0.65 18.86 15.68
N LYS A 11 0.35 18.80 16.57
CA LYS A 11 1.30 17.69 16.62
C LYS A 11 0.63 16.35 16.96
N SER A 12 -0.33 16.32 17.89
CA SER A 12 -1.04 15.08 18.23
C SER A 12 -1.95 14.62 17.09
N LEU A 13 -2.62 15.55 16.38
CA LEU A 13 -3.43 15.25 15.22
C LEU A 13 -2.60 14.65 14.08
N PHE A 14 -1.44 15.24 13.78
CA PHE A 14 -0.51 14.70 12.79
C PHE A 14 0.06 13.33 13.20
N TYR A 15 0.33 13.10 14.48
CA TYR A 15 0.81 11.81 14.98
C TYR A 15 -0.30 10.73 14.92
N LEU A 16 -1.53 11.10 15.29
CA LEU A 16 -2.70 10.21 15.24
C LEU A 16 -3.10 9.87 13.81
N MET A 17 -3.03 10.85 12.89
CA MET A 17 -3.23 10.62 11.46
C MET A 17 -2.09 9.79 10.87
N GLY A 18 -0.84 10.06 11.28
CA GLY A 18 0.33 9.27 10.90
C GLY A 18 0.15 7.80 11.25
N ASP A 19 -0.24 7.49 12.49
CA ASP A 19 -0.44 6.11 12.92
C ASP A 19 -1.68 5.49 12.25
N LYS A 20 -2.79 6.25 12.10
CA LYS A 20 -4.02 5.73 11.50
C LYS A 20 -3.91 5.45 9.99
N PHE A 21 -3.17 6.25 9.25
CA PHE A 21 -3.04 6.10 7.79
C PHE A 21 -1.76 5.38 7.35
N PHE A 22 -0.71 5.33 8.19
CA PHE A 22 0.59 4.76 7.84
C PHE A 22 1.08 3.65 8.79
N SER A 23 0.25 3.15 9.70
CA SER A 23 0.63 2.03 10.58
C SER A 23 1.24 0.87 9.79
N LYS A 24 2.30 0.28 10.32
CA LYS A 24 2.93 -0.94 9.77
C LYS A 24 1.99 -2.15 9.75
N LYS A 25 0.87 -2.10 10.46
CA LYS A 25 -0.16 -3.15 10.47
C LYS A 25 -1.05 -3.14 9.23
N LEU A 26 -1.07 -2.03 8.48
CA LEU A 26 -1.85 -1.90 7.26
C LEU A 26 -1.11 -2.56 6.09
N ASP A 27 -1.88 -3.19 5.21
CA ASP A 27 -1.35 -3.73 3.96
C ASP A 27 -0.65 -2.63 3.13
N PHE A 28 0.40 -2.99 2.41
CA PHE A 28 1.21 -2.08 1.60
C PHE A 28 0.36 -1.21 0.67
N ARG A 29 -0.59 -1.84 -0.03
CA ARG A 29 -1.48 -1.17 -0.98
C ARG A 29 -2.35 -0.11 -0.33
N VAL A 30 -2.73 -0.31 0.92
CA VAL A 30 -3.53 0.63 1.70
C VAL A 30 -2.72 1.89 2.00
N ARG A 31 -1.48 1.71 2.44
CA ARG A 31 -0.58 2.82 2.73
C ARG A 31 -0.28 3.60 1.45
N LEU A 32 -0.10 2.90 0.33
CA LEU A 32 0.11 3.50 -0.98
C LEU A 32 -1.10 4.31 -1.46
N PHE A 33 -2.31 3.74 -1.33
CA PHE A 33 -3.56 4.46 -1.63
C PHE A 33 -3.68 5.73 -0.80
N ASN A 34 -3.43 5.66 0.51
CA ASN A 34 -3.52 6.81 1.40
C ASN A 34 -2.57 7.93 0.94
N ILE A 35 -1.31 7.60 0.63
CA ILE A 35 -0.32 8.56 0.11
C ILE A 35 -0.84 9.23 -1.16
N LEU A 36 -1.22 8.43 -2.16
CA LEU A 36 -1.66 8.90 -3.47
C LEU A 36 -2.96 9.72 -3.39
N ALA A 37 -3.90 9.32 -2.54
CA ALA A 37 -5.14 10.04 -2.39
C ALA A 37 -4.99 11.33 -1.57
N MET A 38 -4.08 11.38 -0.58
CA MET A 38 -3.69 12.65 0.07
C MET A 38 -2.99 13.58 -0.91
N ALA A 39 -2.12 13.03 -1.75
CA ALA A 39 -1.51 13.72 -2.88
C ALA A 39 -2.57 14.30 -3.84
N GLY A 40 -3.59 13.52 -4.20
CA GLY A 40 -4.72 13.99 -5.02
C GLY A 40 -5.50 15.14 -4.39
N VAL A 41 -5.77 15.08 -3.07
CA VAL A 41 -6.41 16.17 -2.32
C VAL A 41 -5.53 17.43 -2.30
N LEU A 42 -4.21 17.29 -2.14
CA LEU A 42 -3.29 18.43 -2.24
C LEU A 42 -3.26 19.02 -3.64
N ILE A 43 -3.27 18.16 -4.67
CA ILE A 43 -3.33 18.60 -6.07
C ILE A 43 -4.59 19.43 -6.31
N SER A 44 -5.76 18.94 -5.90
CA SER A 44 -7.04 19.63 -6.12
C SER A 44 -7.12 20.96 -5.35
N LEU A 45 -6.60 21.02 -4.13
CA LEU A 45 -6.57 22.25 -3.33
C LEU A 45 -5.66 23.32 -3.95
N VAL A 46 -4.45 22.94 -4.37
CA VAL A 46 -3.50 23.87 -4.99
C VAL A 46 -4.03 24.33 -6.35
N SER A 47 -4.58 23.42 -7.15
CA SER A 47 -5.20 23.76 -8.43
C SER A 47 -6.38 24.72 -8.26
N ALA A 48 -7.26 24.49 -7.28
CA ALA A 48 -8.35 25.43 -6.96
C ALA A 48 -7.83 26.82 -6.56
N ALA A 49 -6.74 26.90 -5.80
CA ALA A 49 -6.13 28.17 -5.41
C ALA A 49 -5.52 28.90 -6.62
N VAL A 50 -4.88 28.18 -7.54
CA VAL A 50 -4.35 28.73 -8.79
C VAL A 50 -5.49 29.29 -9.65
N CYS A 51 -6.60 28.54 -9.81
CA CYS A 51 -7.77 29.04 -10.53
C CYS A 51 -8.31 30.35 -9.94
N LEU A 52 -8.41 30.46 -8.60
CA LEU A 52 -8.86 31.69 -7.94
C LEU A 52 -7.91 32.87 -8.19
N LEU A 53 -6.60 32.64 -8.11
CA LEU A 53 -5.59 33.68 -8.29
C LEU A 53 -5.52 34.18 -9.74
N ASN A 54 -5.74 33.27 -10.71
CA ASN A 54 -5.76 33.59 -12.13
C ASN A 54 -7.08 34.23 -12.60
N GLY A 55 -8.11 34.27 -11.75
CA GLY A 55 -9.44 34.74 -12.13
C GLY A 55 -10.12 33.83 -13.15
N GLU A 56 -9.75 32.54 -13.16
CA GLU A 56 -10.41 31.54 -14.01
C GLU A 56 -11.86 31.39 -13.54
N GLY A 57 -12.80 31.44 -14.48
CA GLY A 57 -14.22 31.61 -14.19
C GLY A 57 -14.77 30.69 -13.09
N TRP A 58 -15.78 31.17 -12.37
CA TRP A 58 -16.35 30.52 -11.17
C TRP A 58 -16.66 29.03 -11.32
N PHE A 59 -16.98 28.59 -12.55
CA PHE A 59 -17.24 27.19 -12.86
C PHE A 59 -16.00 26.29 -12.69
N ALA A 60 -14.81 26.74 -13.11
CA ALA A 60 -13.55 26.00 -12.97
C ALA A 60 -13.14 25.87 -11.48
N PHE A 61 -13.34 26.93 -10.71
CA PHE A 61 -13.11 26.91 -9.27
C PHE A 61 -14.05 25.94 -8.55
N LEU A 62 -15.37 26.03 -8.80
CA LEU A 62 -16.37 25.16 -8.18
C LEU A 62 -16.12 23.68 -8.49
N SER A 63 -15.80 23.35 -9.74
CA SER A 63 -15.53 21.97 -10.14
C SER A 63 -14.29 21.41 -9.44
N ASN A 64 -13.20 22.18 -9.31
CA ASN A 64 -12.02 21.79 -8.52
C ASN A 64 -12.31 21.67 -7.02
N LEU A 65 -13.17 22.54 -6.50
CA LEU A 65 -13.60 22.46 -5.11
C LEU A 65 -14.45 21.22 -4.85
N LEU A 66 -15.23 20.73 -5.83
CA LEU A 66 -16.07 19.53 -5.71
C LEU A 66 -15.28 18.22 -5.71
N THR A 67 -14.14 18.14 -6.39
CA THR A 67 -13.32 16.91 -6.38
C THR A 67 -12.60 16.69 -5.06
N THR A 68 -12.27 17.76 -4.35
CA THR A 68 -11.62 17.72 -3.03
C THR A 68 -12.42 16.93 -1.98
N PRO A 69 -13.71 17.21 -1.68
CA PRO A 69 -14.50 16.45 -0.73
C PRO A 69 -14.80 15.03 -1.21
N ILE A 70 -14.86 14.77 -2.52
CA ILE A 70 -14.98 13.40 -3.05
C ILE A 70 -13.73 12.60 -2.71
N ALA A 71 -12.54 13.12 -3.01
CA ALA A 71 -11.28 12.47 -2.70
C ALA A 71 -11.06 12.30 -1.18
N ALA A 72 -11.34 13.33 -0.39
CA ALA A 72 -11.26 13.28 1.07
C ALA A 72 -12.29 12.32 1.69
N GLY A 73 -13.50 12.28 1.14
CA GLY A 73 -14.56 11.36 1.55
C GLY A 73 -14.18 9.90 1.28
N LEU A 74 -13.61 9.61 0.10
CA LEU A 74 -13.09 8.28 -0.24
C LEU A 74 -11.94 7.85 0.68
N LEU A 75 -11.00 8.76 0.98
CA LEU A 75 -9.94 8.52 1.97
C LEU A 75 -10.50 8.13 3.34
N PHE A 76 -11.48 8.88 3.83
CA PHE A 76 -12.06 8.62 5.14
C PHE A 76 -12.91 7.35 5.17
N TYR A 77 -13.65 7.09 4.09
CA TYR A 77 -14.41 5.85 3.91
C TYR A 77 -13.48 4.62 3.86
N ALA A 78 -12.37 4.72 3.13
CA ALA A 78 -11.34 3.69 3.08
C ALA A 78 -10.78 3.39 4.48
N ALA A 79 -10.44 4.45 5.22
CA ALA A 79 -9.92 4.35 6.58
C ALA A 79 -10.92 3.78 7.61
N ARG A 80 -12.23 3.93 7.38
CA ARG A 80 -13.27 3.36 8.26
C ARG A 80 -13.67 1.93 7.90
N THR A 81 -13.80 1.62 6.62
CA THR A 81 -14.40 0.35 6.16
C THR A 81 -13.36 -0.72 5.83
N GLY A 82 -12.10 -0.35 5.60
CA GLY A 82 -11.06 -1.28 5.16
C GLY A 82 -11.24 -1.78 3.72
N ARG A 83 -12.23 -1.29 2.96
CA ARG A 83 -12.54 -1.71 1.58
C ARG A 83 -11.80 -0.88 0.55
N TYR A 84 -10.47 -0.95 0.57
CA TYR A 84 -9.61 -0.11 -0.27
C TYR A 84 -9.76 -0.36 -1.77
N GLN A 85 -10.08 -1.61 -2.17
CA GLN A 85 -10.28 -1.98 -3.58
C GLN A 85 -11.41 -1.20 -4.25
N LEU A 86 -12.51 -1.04 -3.53
CA LEU A 86 -13.64 -0.26 -4.00
C LEU A 86 -13.30 1.24 -4.06
N CYS A 87 -12.48 1.74 -3.13
CA CYS A 87 -12.13 3.15 -3.06
C CYS A 87 -11.29 3.60 -4.26
N TYR A 88 -10.21 2.89 -4.60
CA TYR A 88 -9.40 3.27 -5.77
C TYR A 88 -10.14 3.04 -7.09
N MET A 89 -11.03 2.04 -7.17
CA MET A 89 -11.87 1.85 -8.36
C MET A 89 -12.84 3.02 -8.55
N ILE A 90 -13.45 3.52 -7.47
CA ILE A 90 -14.26 4.73 -7.53
C ILE A 90 -13.42 5.94 -7.94
N THR A 91 -12.21 6.10 -7.40
CA THR A 91 -11.30 7.18 -7.82
C THR A 91 -11.03 7.14 -9.32
N ILE A 92 -10.70 5.98 -9.88
CA ILE A 92 -10.43 5.84 -11.32
C ILE A 92 -11.66 6.20 -12.14
N VAL A 93 -12.82 5.60 -11.83
CA VAL A 93 -14.03 5.79 -12.64
C VAL A 93 -14.60 7.20 -12.50
N VAL A 94 -14.72 7.70 -11.27
CA VAL A 94 -15.37 8.99 -11.00
C VAL A 94 -14.40 10.13 -11.25
N ILE A 95 -13.18 10.08 -10.72
CA ILE A 95 -12.26 11.21 -10.81
C ILE A 95 -11.55 11.21 -12.17
N PHE A 96 -10.91 10.10 -12.56
CA PHE A 96 -10.09 10.08 -13.78
C PHE A 96 -10.88 9.88 -15.07
N LEU A 97 -11.93 9.05 -15.04
CA LEU A 97 -12.71 8.74 -16.25
C LEU A 97 -13.90 9.68 -16.46
N PHE A 98 -14.31 10.44 -15.44
CA PHE A 98 -15.43 11.38 -15.54
C PHE A 98 -15.02 12.85 -15.27
N PHE A 99 -14.48 13.17 -14.09
CA PHE A 99 -14.12 14.57 -13.78
C PHE A 99 -12.97 15.11 -14.64
N PHE A 100 -11.93 14.33 -14.90
CA PHE A 100 -10.78 14.79 -15.70
C PHE A 100 -11.17 15.14 -17.15
N PRO A 101 -12.00 14.36 -17.86
CA PRO A 101 -12.56 14.79 -19.14
C PRO A 101 -13.35 16.10 -19.07
N VAL A 102 -14.17 16.30 -18.02
CA VAL A 102 -14.89 17.56 -17.82
C VAL A 102 -13.90 18.72 -17.61
N PHE A 103 -12.88 18.52 -16.78
CA PHE A 103 -11.81 19.51 -16.58
C PHE A 103 -11.00 19.77 -17.84
N PHE A 104 -10.81 18.78 -18.70
CA PHE A 104 -10.12 18.98 -19.97
C PHE A 104 -10.83 20.02 -20.83
N PHE A 105 -12.16 20.00 -20.91
CA PHE A 105 -12.89 21.00 -21.70
C PHE A 105 -12.93 22.39 -21.05
N ILE A 106 -12.77 22.48 -19.73
CA ILE A 106 -13.02 23.70 -18.96
C ILE A 106 -11.71 24.40 -18.52
N GLY A 107 -10.65 23.63 -18.32
CA GLY A 107 -9.35 24.07 -17.82
C GLY A 107 -8.27 24.14 -18.89
N GLY A 108 -8.60 24.66 -20.09
CA GLY A 108 -7.61 24.89 -21.15
C GLY A 108 -7.16 23.66 -21.95
N GLY A 109 -7.72 22.47 -21.68
CA GLY A 109 -7.47 21.25 -22.44
C GLY A 109 -6.00 20.90 -22.57
N TYR A 110 -5.55 20.57 -23.78
CA TYR A 110 -4.17 20.20 -24.05
C TYR A 110 -3.18 21.37 -23.96
N ALA A 111 -3.66 22.62 -23.93
CA ALA A 111 -2.82 23.81 -23.80
C ALA A 111 -2.55 24.19 -22.34
N GLY A 112 -3.36 23.71 -21.39
CA GLY A 112 -3.19 23.91 -19.95
C GLY A 112 -2.48 22.74 -19.27
N ALA A 113 -2.57 22.68 -17.94
CA ALA A 113 -1.91 21.68 -17.10
C ALA A 113 -2.47 20.25 -17.20
N MET A 114 -3.58 20.03 -17.92
CA MET A 114 -4.26 18.74 -18.03
C MET A 114 -3.37 17.56 -18.44
N PRO A 115 -2.41 17.68 -19.39
CA PRO A 115 -1.49 16.59 -19.70
C PRO A 115 -0.74 16.09 -18.46
N SER A 116 -0.31 16.99 -17.57
CA SER A 116 0.38 16.64 -16.33
C SER A 116 -0.54 15.88 -15.37
N TYR A 117 -1.80 16.32 -15.22
CA TYR A 117 -2.76 15.63 -14.37
C TYR A 117 -3.12 14.24 -14.91
N PHE A 118 -3.25 14.06 -16.23
CA PHE A 118 -3.45 12.74 -16.84
C PHE A 118 -2.27 11.79 -16.61
N ILE A 119 -1.03 12.29 -16.64
CA ILE A 119 0.14 11.48 -16.26
C ILE A 119 0.02 11.01 -14.80
N PHE A 120 -0.40 11.88 -13.89
CA PHE A 120 -0.65 11.50 -12.50
C PHE A 120 -1.73 10.42 -12.38
N ALA A 121 -2.84 10.52 -13.10
CA ALA A 121 -3.90 9.50 -13.13
C ALA A 121 -3.38 8.14 -13.60
N VAL A 122 -2.62 8.13 -14.70
CA VAL A 122 -2.02 6.90 -15.24
C VAL A 122 -1.08 6.25 -14.21
N VAL A 123 -0.19 7.04 -13.60
CA VAL A 123 0.75 6.51 -12.61
C VAL A 123 0.01 6.01 -11.36
N PHE A 124 -1.02 6.73 -10.90
CA PHE A 124 -1.91 6.27 -9.83
C PHE A 124 -2.51 4.90 -10.17
N THR A 125 -3.08 4.75 -11.37
CA THR A 125 -3.75 3.53 -11.81
C THR A 125 -2.80 2.34 -11.88
N VAL A 126 -1.59 2.54 -12.43
CA VAL A 126 -0.54 1.52 -12.49
C VAL A 126 -0.13 1.05 -11.10
N PHE A 127 0.00 1.97 -10.13
CA PHE A 127 0.37 1.60 -8.77
C PHE A 127 -0.75 0.86 -8.02
N MET A 128 -2.01 1.19 -8.29
CA MET A 128 -3.14 0.67 -7.53
C MET A 128 -3.67 -0.67 -8.04
N LEU A 129 -3.65 -0.93 -9.34
CA LEU A 129 -4.18 -2.15 -9.93
C LEU A 129 -3.10 -3.24 -10.06
N GLU A 130 -3.53 -4.50 -10.08
CA GLU A 130 -2.65 -5.67 -10.29
C GLU A 130 -2.90 -6.34 -11.63
N GLY A 131 -1.83 -6.90 -12.18
CA GLY A 131 -1.87 -7.76 -13.36
C GLY A 131 -2.41 -7.06 -14.61
N ILE A 132 -3.15 -7.81 -15.42
CA ILE A 132 -3.70 -7.32 -16.70
C ILE A 132 -4.68 -6.16 -16.51
N LYS A 133 -5.38 -6.08 -15.36
CA LYS A 133 -6.34 -5.00 -15.11
C LYS A 133 -5.66 -3.64 -15.14
N ALA A 134 -4.45 -3.52 -14.59
CA ALA A 134 -3.68 -2.27 -14.62
C ALA A 134 -3.40 -1.85 -16.07
N LEU A 135 -2.90 -2.77 -16.90
CA LEU A 135 -2.61 -2.51 -18.31
C LEU A 135 -3.85 -2.07 -19.09
N VAL A 136 -4.98 -2.76 -18.90
CA VAL A 136 -6.23 -2.47 -19.62
C VAL A 136 -6.79 -1.10 -19.22
N VAL A 137 -6.82 -0.80 -17.92
CA VAL A 137 -7.36 0.49 -17.44
C VAL A 137 -6.44 1.64 -17.81
N THR A 138 -5.13 1.48 -17.69
CA THR A 138 -4.17 2.50 -18.15
C THR A 138 -4.27 2.74 -19.66
N ALA A 139 -4.42 1.68 -20.47
CA ALA A 139 -4.65 1.83 -21.90
C ALA A 139 -5.98 2.56 -22.18
N ALA A 140 -7.02 2.30 -21.40
CA ALA A 140 -8.29 3.02 -21.50
C ALA A 140 -8.14 4.51 -21.11
N GLU A 141 -7.44 4.84 -20.03
CA GLU A 141 -7.17 6.23 -19.63
C GLU A 141 -6.39 6.99 -20.71
N LEU A 142 -5.36 6.36 -21.28
CA LEU A 142 -4.59 6.93 -22.40
C LEU A 142 -5.46 7.10 -23.64
N ALA A 143 -6.30 6.11 -23.98
CA ALA A 143 -7.21 6.20 -25.11
C ALA A 143 -8.24 7.33 -24.92
N VAL A 144 -8.75 7.52 -23.68
CA VAL A 144 -9.63 8.65 -23.33
C VAL A 144 -8.89 9.97 -23.53
N TYR A 145 -7.67 10.12 -22.99
CA TYR A 145 -6.89 11.34 -23.17
C TYR A 145 -6.60 11.66 -24.64
N VAL A 146 -6.13 10.68 -25.41
CA VAL A 146 -5.88 10.84 -26.85
C VAL A 146 -7.18 11.18 -27.59
N GLY A 147 -8.28 10.50 -27.26
CA GLY A 147 -9.59 10.79 -27.83
C GLY A 147 -10.06 12.22 -27.57
N LEU A 148 -9.86 12.73 -26.34
CA LEU A 148 -10.17 14.12 -25.98
C LEU A 148 -9.32 15.12 -26.78
N CYS A 149 -8.02 14.85 -26.93
CA CYS A 149 -7.12 15.69 -27.73
C CYS A 149 -7.53 15.71 -29.22
N LEU A 150 -7.85 14.56 -29.81
CA LEU A 150 -8.33 14.49 -31.19
C LEU A 150 -9.67 15.20 -31.37
N PHE A 151 -10.60 15.02 -30.43
CA PHE A 151 -11.90 15.68 -30.45
C PHE A 151 -11.78 17.21 -30.33
N ALA A 152 -10.92 17.69 -29.43
CA ALA A 152 -10.64 19.12 -29.28
C ALA A 152 -9.92 19.71 -30.50
N GLY A 153 -9.03 18.95 -31.15
CA GLY A 153 -8.39 19.37 -32.40
C GLY A 153 -9.38 19.55 -33.55
N GLN A 154 -10.42 18.70 -33.61
CA GLN A 154 -11.49 18.82 -34.61
C GLN A 154 -12.53 19.89 -34.24
N ASN A 155 -12.70 20.21 -32.96
CA ASN A 155 -13.68 21.17 -32.46
C ASN A 155 -12.97 22.24 -31.59
N PRO A 156 -12.31 23.24 -32.22
CA PRO A 156 -11.52 24.24 -31.49
C PRO A 156 -12.34 25.07 -30.48
N GLY A 157 -13.66 25.18 -30.68
CA GLY A 157 -14.58 25.88 -29.77
C GLY A 157 -15.09 25.03 -28.60
N ALA A 158 -14.78 23.73 -28.54
CA ALA A 158 -15.25 22.86 -27.47
C ALA A 158 -14.44 23.01 -26.17
N VAL A 159 -13.20 23.50 -26.26
CA VAL A 159 -12.32 23.74 -25.11
C VAL A 159 -12.30 25.22 -24.77
N THR A 160 -12.63 25.58 -23.53
CA THR A 160 -12.48 26.95 -23.06
C THR A 160 -11.01 27.25 -22.83
N THR A 161 -10.42 28.02 -23.74
CA THR A 161 -9.04 28.50 -23.60
C THR A 161 -8.96 29.50 -22.46
N LEU A 162 -7.88 29.42 -21.69
CA LEU A 162 -7.58 30.41 -20.66
C LEU A 162 -7.46 31.80 -21.30
N PRO A 163 -7.99 32.86 -20.66
CA PRO A 163 -8.21 34.16 -21.29
C PRO A 163 -6.93 34.94 -21.62
N THR A 164 -5.79 34.58 -21.01
CA THR A 164 -4.53 35.31 -21.12
C THR A 164 -3.37 34.33 -21.27
N ASP A 165 -2.39 34.63 -22.14
CA ASP A 165 -1.17 33.82 -22.30
C ASP A 165 -0.41 33.61 -20.97
N GLN A 166 -0.44 34.62 -20.10
CA GLN A 166 0.12 34.53 -18.75
C GLN A 166 -0.58 33.48 -17.88
N ALA A 167 -1.90 33.34 -17.99
CA ALA A 167 -2.66 32.33 -17.24
C ALA A 167 -2.31 30.93 -17.73
N ILE A 168 -2.15 30.74 -19.05
CA ILE A 168 -1.68 29.46 -19.64
C ILE A 168 -0.30 29.09 -19.09
N LEU A 169 0.62 30.05 -19.01
CA LEU A 169 1.96 29.82 -18.50
C LEU A 169 1.96 29.50 -17.00
N ILE A 170 1.19 30.22 -16.20
CA ILE A 170 1.06 29.99 -14.75
C ILE A 170 0.44 28.62 -14.49
N ASP A 171 -0.65 28.27 -15.18
CA ASP A 171 -1.32 26.98 -15.03
C ASP A 171 -0.38 25.82 -15.37
N ASN A 172 0.31 25.88 -16.51
CA ASN A 172 1.30 24.87 -16.89
C ASN A 172 2.44 24.73 -15.89
N ILE A 173 3.05 25.84 -15.47
CA ILE A 173 4.16 25.81 -14.49
C ILE A 173 3.67 25.25 -13.16
N ALA A 174 2.51 25.71 -12.67
CA ALA A 174 1.95 25.27 -11.40
C ALA A 174 1.59 23.78 -11.46
N GLY A 175 0.83 23.35 -12.48
CA GLY A 175 0.40 21.98 -12.64
C GLY A 175 1.56 21.00 -12.85
N PHE A 176 2.51 21.33 -13.74
CA PHE A 176 3.68 20.49 -13.99
C PHE A 176 4.55 20.37 -12.72
N THR A 177 4.83 21.47 -12.04
CA THR A 177 5.66 21.48 -10.83
C THR A 177 4.97 20.71 -9.70
N LEU A 178 3.67 20.94 -9.51
CA LEU A 178 2.87 20.28 -8.48
C LEU A 178 2.82 18.77 -8.69
N VAL A 179 2.48 18.31 -9.90
CA VAL A 179 2.45 16.88 -10.22
C VAL A 179 3.84 16.27 -10.07
N SER A 180 4.89 16.94 -10.53
CA SER A 180 6.26 16.42 -10.42
C SER A 180 6.71 16.24 -8.97
N ILE A 181 6.44 17.23 -8.09
CA ILE A 181 6.76 17.14 -6.66
C ILE A 181 5.95 16.02 -6.02
N VAL A 182 4.64 15.97 -6.27
CA VAL A 182 3.75 14.98 -5.68
C VAL A 182 4.13 13.56 -6.11
N LEU A 183 4.42 13.37 -7.39
CA LEU A 183 4.85 12.08 -7.92
C LEU A 183 6.22 11.68 -7.38
N GLY A 184 7.18 12.61 -7.32
CA GLY A 184 8.50 12.39 -6.74
C GLY A 184 8.43 11.95 -5.27
N ILE A 185 7.65 12.66 -4.45
CA ILE A 185 7.42 12.30 -3.04
C ILE A 185 6.75 10.93 -2.93
N THR A 186 5.73 10.68 -3.76
CA THR A 186 4.98 9.41 -3.75
C THR A 186 5.89 8.23 -4.10
N ILE A 187 6.68 8.34 -5.16
CA ILE A 187 7.62 7.31 -5.60
C ILE A 187 8.73 7.11 -4.55
N PHE A 188 9.27 8.18 -3.99
CA PHE A 188 10.29 8.10 -2.93
C PHE A 188 9.77 7.35 -1.70
N LEU A 189 8.57 7.72 -1.22
CA LEU A 189 7.92 7.04 -0.11
C LEU A 189 7.61 5.58 -0.47
N HIS A 190 7.13 5.32 -1.68
CA HIS A 190 6.86 3.97 -2.17
C HIS A 190 8.11 3.08 -2.09
N PHE A 191 9.24 3.56 -2.63
CA PHE A 191 10.50 2.82 -2.62
C PHE A 191 11.01 2.58 -1.19
N SER A 192 10.88 3.58 -0.31
CA SER A 192 11.25 3.45 1.10
C SER A 192 10.42 2.38 1.82
N LEU A 193 9.10 2.38 1.62
CA LEU A 193 8.20 1.38 2.20
C LEU A 193 8.50 -0.03 1.65
N TYR A 194 8.70 -0.16 0.34
CA TYR A 194 9.03 -1.43 -0.31
C TYR A 194 10.32 -2.04 0.26
N ASN A 195 11.39 -1.25 0.35
CA ASN A 195 12.67 -1.70 0.91
C ASN A 195 12.58 -2.06 2.40
N GLN A 196 11.69 -1.41 3.16
CA GLN A 196 11.45 -1.78 4.55
C GLN A 196 10.75 -3.15 4.62
N GLN A 197 9.69 -3.36 3.85
CA GLN A 197 8.99 -4.64 3.83
C GLN A 197 9.87 -5.80 3.37
N GLN A 198 10.71 -5.56 2.36
CA GLN A 198 11.66 -6.58 1.90
C GLN A 198 12.65 -6.96 3.01
N ARG A 199 13.15 -6.00 3.79
CA ARG A 199 14.01 -6.27 4.94
C ARG A 199 13.28 -7.03 6.05
N ASP A 200 12.06 -6.63 6.38
CA ASP A 200 11.25 -7.29 7.41
C ASP A 200 10.97 -8.76 7.02
N LEU A 201 10.70 -9.04 5.73
CA LEU A 201 10.52 -10.40 5.21
C LEU A 201 11.80 -11.24 5.28
N VAL A 202 12.96 -10.66 4.95
CA VAL A 202 14.25 -11.35 5.06
C VAL A 202 14.56 -11.70 6.51
N ASN A 203 14.37 -10.75 7.43
CA ASN A 203 14.60 -10.97 8.86
C ASN A 203 13.67 -12.07 9.42
N ALA A 204 12.38 -12.02 9.10
CA ALA A 204 11.42 -13.04 9.53
C ALA A 204 11.77 -14.44 8.99
N ARG A 205 12.27 -14.51 7.75
CA ARG A 205 12.75 -15.77 7.15
C ARG A 205 13.98 -16.30 7.88
N GLU A 206 14.97 -15.45 8.17
CA GLU A 206 16.18 -15.85 8.90
C GLU A 206 15.86 -16.35 10.31
N GLU A 207 14.95 -15.67 11.01
CA GLU A 207 14.50 -16.09 12.34
C GLU A 207 13.81 -17.46 12.30
N ALA A 208 12.91 -17.68 11.33
CA ALA A 208 12.26 -18.96 11.13
C ALA A 208 13.26 -20.10 10.82
N LEU A 209 14.29 -19.82 10.02
CA LEU A 209 15.36 -20.78 9.73
C LEU A 209 16.17 -21.13 10.98
N ARG A 210 16.60 -20.12 11.76
CA ARG A 210 17.34 -20.33 13.02
C ARG A 210 16.53 -21.17 14.01
N PHE A 211 15.24 -20.89 14.13
CA PHE A 211 14.35 -21.67 14.99
C PHE A 211 14.22 -23.12 14.51
N SER A 212 14.07 -23.35 13.20
CA SER A 212 14.00 -24.69 12.60
C SER A 212 15.29 -25.50 12.82
N GLU A 213 16.44 -24.86 12.64
CA GLU A 213 17.75 -25.47 12.90
C GLU A 213 17.93 -25.80 14.38
N ALA A 214 17.60 -24.87 15.29
CA ALA A 214 17.67 -25.09 16.72
C ALA A 214 16.76 -26.25 17.16
N LYS A 215 15.53 -26.31 16.64
CA LYS A 215 14.60 -27.42 16.88
C LYS A 215 15.16 -28.75 16.38
N SER A 216 15.73 -28.77 15.18
CA SER A 216 16.31 -29.99 14.61
C SER A 216 17.50 -30.49 15.43
N ARG A 217 18.40 -29.58 15.83
CA ARG A 217 19.53 -29.90 16.72
C ARG A 217 19.06 -30.39 18.08
N PHE A 218 18.06 -29.74 18.67
CA PHE A 218 17.48 -30.17 19.94
C PHE A 218 16.89 -31.59 19.84
N LEU A 219 16.07 -31.88 18.83
CA LEU A 219 15.49 -33.20 18.64
C LEU A 219 16.54 -34.28 18.38
N ALA A 220 17.57 -33.98 17.60
CA ALA A 220 18.69 -34.90 17.37
C ALA A 220 19.45 -35.19 18.67
N ASN A 221 19.80 -34.14 19.44
CA ASN A 221 20.51 -34.28 20.71
C ASN A 221 19.67 -35.07 21.73
N MET A 222 18.39 -34.74 21.89
CA MET A 222 17.48 -35.49 22.75
C MET A 222 17.39 -36.97 22.35
N SER A 223 17.34 -37.26 21.04
CA SER A 223 17.31 -38.65 20.54
C SER A 223 18.59 -39.41 20.90
N HIS A 224 19.76 -38.77 20.81
CA HIS A 224 21.04 -39.35 21.20
C HIS A 224 21.13 -39.56 22.73
N GLU A 225 20.72 -38.57 23.51
CA GLU A 225 20.76 -38.62 24.97
C GLU A 225 19.76 -39.61 25.56
N ILE A 226 18.62 -39.86 24.90
CA ILE A 226 17.64 -40.88 25.33
C ILE A 226 18.11 -42.29 24.95
N ARG A 227 18.82 -42.46 23.82
CA ARG A 227 19.31 -43.78 23.37
C ARG A 227 20.28 -44.41 24.37
N THR A 228 21.18 -43.62 24.96
CA THR A 228 22.20 -44.09 25.91
C THR A 228 21.59 -44.74 27.18
N PRO A 229 20.74 -44.06 27.97
CA PRO A 229 20.13 -44.66 29.16
C PRO A 229 19.20 -45.82 28.80
N ILE A 230 18.46 -45.76 27.69
CA ILE A 230 17.63 -46.90 27.23
C ILE A 230 18.50 -48.13 26.97
N ASN A 231 19.62 -47.97 26.25
CA ASN A 231 20.54 -49.08 25.98
C ASN A 231 21.16 -49.63 27.27
N VAL A 232 21.50 -48.77 28.24
CA VAL A 232 22.01 -49.20 29.55
C VAL A 232 20.94 -49.96 30.34
N MET A 233 19.69 -49.50 30.34
CA MET A 233 18.57 -50.17 31.01
C MET A 233 18.29 -51.54 30.39
N LEU A 234 18.27 -51.64 29.05
CA LEU A 234 18.09 -52.91 28.35
C LEU A 234 19.25 -53.89 28.63
N GLY A 235 20.49 -53.41 28.63
CA GLY A 235 21.66 -54.23 28.96
C GLY A 235 21.64 -54.74 30.41
N LYS A 236 21.26 -53.90 31.37
CA LYS A 236 21.06 -54.33 32.76
C LYS A 236 19.92 -55.34 32.91
N ASN A 237 18.82 -55.14 32.19
CA ASN A 237 17.69 -56.05 32.20
C ASN A 237 18.06 -57.44 31.63
N GLU A 238 18.90 -57.49 30.60
CA GLU A 238 19.44 -58.74 30.05
C GLU A 238 20.28 -59.51 31.08
N LEU A 239 21.13 -58.82 31.85
CA LEU A 239 21.89 -59.45 32.94
C LEU A 239 20.95 -60.01 34.04
N ILE A 240 19.91 -59.27 34.41
CA ILE A 240 18.91 -59.74 35.39
C ILE A 240 18.20 -61.00 34.88
N LEU A 241 17.88 -61.08 33.57
CA LEU A 241 17.29 -62.26 32.94
C LEU A 241 18.22 -63.47 32.95
N GLN A 242 19.54 -63.26 32.86
CA GLN A 242 20.54 -64.33 32.86
C GLN A 242 20.85 -64.83 34.27
N GLU A 243 20.93 -63.93 35.26
CA GLU A 243 21.41 -64.23 36.62
C GLU A 243 20.28 -64.51 37.64
N SER A 244 19.01 -64.18 37.36
CA SER A 244 17.94 -64.39 38.34
C SER A 244 17.41 -65.84 38.37
N ASP A 245 17.35 -66.39 39.58
CA ASP A 245 16.75 -67.71 39.88
C ASP A 245 15.22 -67.66 40.13
N SER A 246 14.63 -66.45 40.25
CA SER A 246 13.19 -66.27 40.46
C SER A 246 12.44 -66.11 39.14
N GLU A 247 11.50 -67.02 38.85
CA GLU A 247 10.67 -66.96 37.63
C GLU A 247 9.86 -65.65 37.54
N GLN A 248 9.39 -65.11 38.67
CA GLN A 248 8.67 -63.83 38.72
C GLN A 248 9.56 -62.64 38.28
N VAL A 249 10.83 -62.62 38.69
CA VAL A 249 11.77 -61.56 38.30
C VAL A 249 12.10 -61.64 36.81
N ARG A 250 12.21 -62.86 36.26
CA ARG A 250 12.39 -63.07 34.82
C ARG A 250 11.15 -62.66 34.03
N GLU A 251 9.95 -62.94 34.54
CA GLU A 251 8.69 -62.53 33.92
C GLU A 251 8.58 -61.00 33.82
N TYR A 252 8.85 -60.27 34.91
CA TYR A 252 8.89 -58.80 34.87
C TYR A 252 9.93 -58.25 33.89
N SER A 253 11.11 -58.87 33.86
CA SER A 253 12.20 -58.45 32.97
C SER A 253 11.89 -58.73 31.49
N ARG A 254 11.19 -59.83 31.16
CA ARG A 254 10.67 -60.09 29.80
C ARG A 254 9.67 -59.02 29.36
N GLY A 255 8.83 -58.53 30.29
CA GLY A 255 7.88 -57.44 30.03
C GLY A 255 8.54 -56.11 29.64
N VAL A 256 9.77 -55.85 30.08
CA VAL A 256 10.55 -54.66 29.70
C VAL A 256 11.17 -54.78 28.29
N GLN A 257 11.44 -56.00 27.80
CA GLN A 257 12.00 -56.23 26.46
C GLN A 257 10.95 -56.28 25.35
N SER A 258 9.75 -56.74 25.67
CA SER A 258 8.62 -56.67 24.74
C SER A 258 8.28 -55.19 24.52
N PRO A 259 8.41 -54.64 23.29
CA PRO A 259 7.75 -53.39 23.00
C PRO A 259 6.26 -53.64 23.21
N THR A 260 5.66 -52.98 24.19
CA THR A 260 4.23 -53.14 24.49
C THR A 260 3.43 -52.76 23.25
N SER A 261 3.04 -53.76 22.45
CA SER A 261 1.98 -53.62 21.47
C SER A 261 0.66 -53.67 22.23
N GLN A 262 0.21 -52.51 22.69
CA GLN A 262 -1.18 -52.21 22.99
C GLN A 262 -1.59 -50.98 22.17
#